data_AF-A0A1Q6JTP2-F1
#
_entry.id   AF-A0A1Q6JTP2-F1
#
_cell.length_a   1.000
_cell.length_b   1.000
_cell.length_c   1.000
_cell.angle_alpha   90.00
_cell.angle_beta   90.00
_cell.angle_gamma   90.00
#
_symmetry.space_group_name_H-M   'P 1'
#
loop_
_entity.id
_entity.type
_entity.pdbx_description
1 polymer ?
#
loop_
_entity_poly.entity_id
_entity_poly.type
_entity_poly.pdbx_seq_one_letter_code
_entity_poly.pdbx_strand_id
1 'polypeptide(L)'
;MKKNENGSISLYVLVACLFFVIVLMSQYVGTVGKLQETEEEIRQIQDNYRGYTTYKDINGDEAPIPNGFYVSQKSNENVIKNGLVVSDANGNEFVWIPCTKDAVSGKVQYKRTEWSVEVDGNTRATKDELTLTDPNVTYSDDDKNNGINAEFSKEIVAQINAEKESVEKYGGYYIGRYETGKSGDKIVVKQSQEKYGKVILTKAYNLSKQFGNNYTGTSTYLCSSYALDTAINYMKNTANKFNIVIRGFAQEFTTEINPGTSEIYILRYSNELSGRYDVGSGHDSYANACFRITLFLK
;
A
#
# COMPACT_ATOMS: atom_id res chain seq x y z
N MET A 1 32.81 28.29 -77.44
CA MET A 1 31.89 27.88 -76.34
C MET A 1 32.27 28.63 -75.09
N LYS A 2 31.47 29.60 -74.62
CA LYS A 2 31.68 30.23 -73.30
C LYS A 2 31.34 29.18 -72.24
N LYS A 3 32.31 28.77 -71.41
CA LYS A 3 32.04 27.93 -70.24
C LYS A 3 31.20 28.76 -69.26
N ASN A 4 30.04 28.23 -68.91
CA ASN A 4 29.11 28.85 -67.99
C ASN A 4 29.67 28.67 -66.56
N GLU A 5 30.29 29.69 -65.99
CA GLU A 5 30.91 29.64 -64.64
C GLU A 5 29.88 29.62 -63.49
N ASN A 6 28.60 29.74 -63.82
CA ASN A 6 27.48 29.83 -62.87
C ASN A 6 27.22 28.53 -62.07
N GLY A 7 27.79 27.39 -62.46
CA GLY A 7 27.62 26.11 -61.74
C GLY A 7 28.46 25.98 -60.46
N SER A 8 29.58 26.72 -60.37
CA SER A 8 30.51 26.66 -59.23
C SER A 8 29.94 27.37 -57.99
N ILE A 9 29.44 28.60 -58.17
CA ILE A 9 28.92 29.44 -57.09
C ILE A 9 27.72 28.78 -56.40
N SER A 10 26.84 28.12 -57.16
CA SER A 10 25.68 27.40 -56.62
C SER A 10 26.08 26.22 -55.72
N LEU A 11 27.15 25.50 -56.05
CA LEU A 11 27.64 24.37 -55.26
C LEU A 11 28.28 24.84 -53.95
N TYR A 12 29.11 25.89 -53.98
CA TYR A 12 29.71 26.47 -52.77
C TYR A 12 28.65 26.99 -51.80
N VAL A 13 27.61 27.65 -52.31
CA VAL A 13 26.47 28.13 -51.49
C VAL A 13 25.73 26.95 -50.86
N LEU A 14 25.45 25.88 -51.64
CA LEU A 14 24.79 24.68 -51.10
C LEU A 14 25.61 23.99 -50.01
N VAL A 15 26.93 23.83 -50.21
CA VAL A 15 27.82 23.22 -49.21
C VAL A 15 27.91 24.08 -47.95
N ALA A 16 28.00 25.41 -48.09
CA ALA A 16 27.99 26.32 -46.94
C ALA A 16 26.67 26.26 -46.17
N CYS A 17 25.52 26.25 -46.87
CA CYS A 17 24.21 26.07 -46.25
C CYS A 17 24.10 24.73 -45.51
N LEU A 18 24.58 23.63 -46.12
CA LEU A 18 24.55 22.31 -45.49
C LEU A 18 25.42 22.26 -44.23
N PHE A 19 26.61 22.87 -44.27
CA PHE A 19 27.50 22.99 -43.12
C PHE A 19 26.83 23.76 -41.98
N PHE A 20 26.20 24.90 -42.28
CA PHE A 20 25.45 25.67 -41.29
C PHE A 20 24.29 24.88 -40.69
N VAL A 21 23.53 24.11 -41.50
CA VAL A 21 22.45 23.26 -41.01
C VAL A 21 22.97 22.17 -40.07
N ILE A 22 24.10 21.54 -40.40
CA ILE A 22 24.72 20.50 -39.54
C ILE A 22 25.17 21.10 -38.20
N VAL A 23 25.82 22.27 -38.22
CA VAL A 23 26.26 22.96 -37.00
C VAL A 23 25.05 23.34 -36.13
N LEU A 24 24.00 23.91 -36.73
CA LEU A 24 22.76 24.27 -36.03
C LEU A 24 22.06 23.04 -35.45
N MET A 25 21.98 21.95 -36.21
CA MET A 25 21.40 20.69 -35.72
C MET A 25 22.20 20.11 -34.56
N SER A 26 23.54 20.15 -34.63
CA SER A 26 24.39 19.70 -33.52
C SER A 26 24.18 20.54 -32.26
N GLN A 27 24.04 21.86 -32.40
CA GLN A 27 23.75 22.76 -31.28
C GLN A 27 22.33 22.53 -30.71
N TYR A 28 21.35 22.31 -31.58
CA TYR A 28 19.98 22.00 -31.20
C TYR A 28 19.90 20.69 -30.41
N VAL A 29 20.48 19.61 -30.93
CA VAL A 29 20.51 18.30 -30.24
C VAL A 29 21.21 18.41 -28.89
N GLY A 30 22.33 19.13 -28.80
CA GLY A 30 23.02 19.36 -27.53
C GLY A 30 22.20 20.17 -26.52
N THR A 31 21.37 21.11 -26.99
CA THR A 31 20.47 21.89 -26.12
C THR A 31 19.29 21.05 -25.63
N VAL A 32 18.71 20.22 -26.51
CA VAL A 32 17.63 19.29 -26.16
C VAL A 32 18.09 18.27 -25.13
N GLY A 33 19.30 17.71 -25.29
CA GLY A 33 19.86 16.76 -24.31
C GLY A 33 20.00 17.38 -22.91
N LYS A 34 20.52 18.62 -22.81
CA LYS A 34 20.62 19.35 -21.53
C LYS A 34 19.26 19.65 -20.90
N LEU A 35 18.24 19.96 -21.72
CA LEU A 35 16.87 20.14 -21.25
C LEU A 35 16.31 18.84 -20.67
N GLN A 36 16.53 17.71 -21.35
CA GLN A 36 16.10 16.38 -20.86
C GLN A 36 16.77 16.03 -19.52
N GLU A 37 18.08 16.23 -19.39
CA GLU A 37 18.80 16.03 -18.12
C GLU A 37 18.23 16.90 -17.00
N THR A 38 17.97 18.18 -17.28
CA THR A 38 17.38 19.12 -16.30
C THR A 38 15.96 18.70 -15.91
N GLU A 39 15.14 18.24 -16.86
CA GLU A 39 13.80 17.73 -16.61
C GLU A 39 13.82 16.45 -15.75
N GLU A 40 14.79 15.56 -15.96
CA GLU A 40 15.02 14.38 -15.14
C GLU A 40 15.45 14.75 -13.71
N GLU A 41 16.38 15.70 -13.54
CA GLU A 41 16.80 16.21 -12.24
C GLU A 41 15.62 16.82 -11.47
N ILE A 42 14.81 17.66 -12.13
CA ILE A 42 13.61 18.26 -11.52
C ILE A 42 12.62 17.16 -11.12
N ARG A 43 12.41 16.15 -11.97
CA ARG A 43 11.52 15.02 -11.65
C ARG A 43 12.01 14.26 -10.42
N GLN A 44 13.31 13.95 -10.34
CA GLN A 44 13.89 13.28 -9.18
C GLN A 44 13.74 14.10 -7.89
N ILE A 45 13.94 15.43 -7.97
CA ILE A 45 13.74 16.33 -6.83
C ILE A 45 12.26 16.32 -6.39
N GLN A 46 11.33 16.37 -7.33
CA GLN A 46 9.90 16.31 -7.04
C GLN A 46 9.50 14.97 -6.42
N ASP A 47 10.02 13.85 -6.91
CA ASP A 47 9.74 12.51 -6.38
C ASP A 47 10.35 12.31 -4.99
N ASN A 48 11.54 12.84 -4.74
CA ASN A 48 12.15 12.88 -3.41
C ASN A 48 11.32 13.72 -2.42
N TYR A 49 10.74 14.83 -2.89
CA TYR A 49 9.83 15.65 -2.08
C TYR A 49 8.48 14.96 -1.84
N ARG A 50 7.97 14.22 -2.83
CA ARG A 50 6.69 13.49 -2.76
C ARG A 50 6.77 12.20 -1.94
N GLY A 51 7.94 11.60 -1.80
CA GLY A 51 8.14 10.34 -1.09
C GLY A 51 7.80 9.08 -1.89
N TYR A 52 7.50 9.22 -3.20
CA TYR A 52 7.19 8.12 -4.10
C TYR A 52 7.50 8.48 -5.56
N THR A 53 7.60 7.45 -6.40
CA THR A 53 7.67 7.56 -7.87
C THR A 53 6.43 6.93 -8.51
N THR A 54 6.02 7.35 -9.72
CA THR A 54 4.90 6.70 -10.42
C THR A 54 5.42 5.56 -11.29
N TYR A 55 4.90 4.34 -11.07
CA TYR A 55 5.09 3.20 -11.96
C TYR A 55 3.91 3.05 -12.91
N LYS A 56 4.21 2.73 -14.17
CA LYS A 56 3.22 2.41 -15.20
C LYS A 56 3.46 1.00 -15.71
N ASP A 57 2.43 0.17 -15.64
CA ASP A 57 2.51 -1.23 -16.08
C ASP A 57 2.32 -1.36 -17.61
N ILE A 58 2.41 -2.60 -18.12
CA ILE A 58 2.27 -2.90 -19.55
C ILE A 58 0.90 -2.54 -20.13
N ASN A 59 -0.14 -2.47 -19.31
CA ASN A 59 -1.50 -2.08 -19.71
C ASN A 59 -1.71 -0.57 -19.63
N GLY A 60 -0.70 0.16 -19.14
CA GLY A 60 -0.77 1.59 -18.91
C GLY A 60 -1.47 1.99 -17.61
N ASP A 61 -1.78 1.03 -16.72
CA ASP A 61 -2.28 1.31 -15.39
C ASP A 61 -1.13 1.90 -14.54
N GLU A 62 -1.44 2.79 -13.59
CA GLU A 62 -0.43 3.47 -12.77
C GLU A 62 -0.60 3.16 -11.28
N ALA A 63 0.53 3.04 -10.57
CA ALA A 63 0.59 2.88 -9.12
C ALA A 63 1.79 3.65 -8.55
N PRO A 64 1.64 4.28 -7.38
CA PRO A 64 2.76 4.96 -6.73
C PRO A 64 3.68 3.94 -6.05
N ILE A 65 4.99 4.04 -6.26
CA ILE A 65 6.03 3.21 -5.63
C ILE A 65 6.71 4.05 -4.54
N PRO A 66 6.59 3.67 -3.26
CA PRO A 66 7.22 4.40 -2.18
C PRO A 66 8.75 4.45 -2.33
N ASN A 67 9.37 5.54 -1.89
CA ASN A 67 10.83 5.66 -1.95
C ASN A 67 11.51 4.54 -1.15
N GLY A 68 12.57 3.96 -1.73
CA GLY A 68 13.27 2.81 -1.17
C GLY A 68 12.68 1.44 -1.54
N PHE A 69 11.59 1.41 -2.33
CA PHE A 69 11.04 0.19 -2.89
C PHE A 69 11.29 0.06 -4.40
N TYR A 70 11.34 -1.18 -4.86
CA TYR A 70 11.58 -1.55 -6.25
C TYR A 70 10.52 -2.53 -6.73
N VAL A 71 10.02 -2.33 -7.95
CA VAL A 71 9.07 -3.23 -8.60
C VAL A 71 9.73 -4.57 -8.93
N SER A 72 9.03 -5.67 -8.63
CA SER A 72 9.49 -7.02 -8.98
C SER A 72 9.75 -7.15 -10.48
N GLN A 73 10.80 -7.88 -10.87
CA GLN A 73 11.12 -8.12 -12.27
C GLN A 73 10.39 -9.33 -12.85
N LYS A 74 9.60 -10.05 -12.06
CA LYS A 74 8.81 -11.19 -12.55
C LYS A 74 7.57 -10.67 -13.30
N SER A 75 7.35 -11.19 -14.50
CA SER A 75 6.31 -10.72 -15.43
C SER A 75 4.87 -10.82 -14.92
N ASN A 76 4.62 -11.61 -13.88
CA ASN A 76 3.31 -11.73 -13.23
C ASN A 76 3.19 -10.85 -11.97
N GLU A 77 4.30 -10.32 -11.46
CA GLU A 77 4.38 -9.51 -10.23
C GLU A 77 4.52 -8.02 -10.54
N ASN A 78 4.77 -7.63 -11.79
CA ASN A 78 4.87 -6.23 -12.23
C ASN A 78 3.61 -5.69 -12.91
N VAL A 79 2.50 -6.43 -12.85
CA VAL A 79 1.21 -6.02 -13.44
C VAL A 79 0.25 -5.65 -12.32
N ILE A 80 -0.30 -4.43 -12.36
CA ILE A 80 -1.13 -3.88 -11.28
C ILE A 80 -2.35 -4.76 -11.03
N LYS A 81 -3.04 -5.17 -12.09
CA LYS A 81 -4.22 -6.04 -12.02
C LYS A 81 -3.95 -7.45 -11.46
N ASN A 82 -2.68 -7.86 -11.33
CA ASN A 82 -2.31 -9.16 -10.77
C ASN A 82 -1.84 -9.05 -9.31
N GLY A 83 -1.86 -7.84 -8.75
CA GLY A 83 -1.17 -7.50 -7.50
C GLY A 83 0.29 -7.20 -7.80
N LEU A 84 0.58 -5.92 -8.06
CA LEU A 84 1.93 -5.39 -8.23
C LEU A 84 2.74 -5.61 -6.95
N VAL A 85 3.86 -6.31 -7.05
CA VAL A 85 4.77 -6.58 -5.93
C VAL A 85 5.93 -5.60 -5.96
N VAL A 86 6.18 -5.01 -4.80
CA VAL A 86 7.34 -4.17 -4.54
C VAL A 86 8.18 -4.75 -3.41
N SER A 87 9.48 -4.51 -3.45
CA SER A 87 10.40 -4.94 -2.40
C SER A 87 11.39 -3.86 -2.00
N ASP A 88 11.77 -3.81 -0.73
CA ASP A 88 12.84 -2.93 -0.25
C ASP A 88 14.22 -3.60 -0.33
N ALA A 89 15.28 -2.84 0.00
CA ALA A 89 16.65 -3.36 0.04
C ALA A 89 16.89 -4.50 1.06
N ASN A 90 15.99 -4.70 2.03
CA ASN A 90 16.06 -5.78 3.02
C ASN A 90 15.29 -7.04 2.60
N GLY A 91 14.65 -6.99 1.42
CA GLY A 91 13.83 -8.05 0.85
C GLY A 91 12.43 -8.13 1.44
N ASN A 92 11.94 -7.09 2.12
CA ASN A 92 10.56 -7.01 2.56
C ASN A 92 9.65 -6.79 1.35
N GLU A 93 8.61 -7.59 1.20
CA GLU A 93 7.73 -7.59 0.03
C GLU A 93 6.31 -7.11 0.38
N PHE A 94 5.78 -6.22 -0.44
CA PHE A 94 4.42 -5.70 -0.34
C PHE A 94 3.69 -5.80 -1.67
N VAL A 95 2.37 -5.88 -1.62
CA VAL A 95 1.49 -5.97 -2.79
C VAL A 95 0.57 -4.77 -2.83
N TRP A 96 0.49 -4.11 -3.99
CA TRP A 96 -0.43 -3.01 -4.23
C TRP A 96 -1.89 -3.51 -4.28
N ILE A 97 -2.75 -2.85 -3.52
CA ILE A 97 -4.19 -3.04 -3.51
C ILE A 97 -4.84 -1.76 -4.06
N PRO A 98 -5.30 -1.77 -5.33
CA PRO A 98 -6.05 -0.65 -5.87
C PRO A 98 -7.44 -0.62 -5.23
N CYS A 99 -7.85 0.56 -4.79
CA CYS A 99 -9.20 0.80 -4.28
C CYS A 99 -10.02 1.41 -5.43
N THR A 100 -10.91 0.62 -6.02
CA THR A 100 -11.74 1.07 -7.14
C THR A 100 -12.72 2.14 -6.72
N LYS A 101 -13.00 3.11 -7.59
CA LYS A 101 -14.12 4.03 -7.36
C LYS A 101 -15.43 3.29 -7.62
N ASP A 102 -16.38 3.49 -6.72
CA ASP A 102 -17.74 3.04 -6.88
C ASP A 102 -18.35 3.68 -8.13
N ALA A 103 -18.94 2.87 -9.02
CA ALA A 103 -19.41 3.32 -10.32
C ALA A 103 -20.57 4.33 -10.23
N VAL A 104 -21.30 4.36 -9.10
CA VAL A 104 -22.46 5.23 -8.90
C VAL A 104 -22.06 6.51 -8.17
N SER A 105 -21.37 6.38 -7.03
CA SER A 105 -21.00 7.51 -6.18
C SER A 105 -19.67 8.17 -6.56
N GLY A 106 -18.83 7.51 -7.37
CA GLY A 106 -17.50 7.98 -7.74
C GLY A 106 -16.48 7.98 -6.59
N LYS A 107 -16.87 7.51 -5.40
CA LYS A 107 -16.03 7.47 -4.20
C LYS A 107 -15.14 6.23 -4.18
N VAL A 108 -13.94 6.34 -3.63
CA VAL A 108 -13.01 5.21 -3.50
C VAL A 108 -13.60 4.17 -2.55
N GLN A 109 -13.61 2.90 -2.97
CA GLN A 109 -14.13 1.77 -2.20
C GLN A 109 -13.08 1.25 -1.24
N TYR A 110 -12.87 1.99 -0.15
CA TYR A 110 -12.14 1.53 1.03
C TYR A 110 -13.15 1.26 2.14
N LYS A 111 -13.74 0.07 2.11
CA LYS A 111 -14.90 -0.26 2.94
C LYS A 111 -14.74 -1.63 3.59
N ARG A 112 -15.24 -1.72 4.82
CA ARG A 112 -15.47 -3.00 5.50
C ARG A 112 -16.64 -3.72 4.84
N THR A 113 -16.58 -5.04 4.79
CA THR A 113 -17.70 -5.88 4.38
C THR A 113 -18.67 -5.98 5.56
N GLU A 114 -19.94 -5.61 5.36
CA GLU A 114 -20.97 -5.80 6.38
C GLU A 114 -21.31 -7.28 6.50
N TRP A 115 -21.28 -7.83 7.72
CA TRP A 115 -21.72 -9.20 8.02
C TRP A 115 -22.93 -9.18 8.97
N SER A 116 -23.66 -10.29 9.00
CA SER A 116 -24.94 -10.43 9.70
C SER A 116 -24.84 -10.19 11.22
N VAL A 117 -26.00 -9.91 11.81
CA VAL A 117 -26.28 -9.58 13.22
C VAL A 117 -25.57 -10.55 14.18
N GLU A 118 -25.02 -10.00 15.27
CA GLU A 118 -24.44 -10.75 16.39
C GLU A 118 -25.46 -11.76 16.97
N VAL A 119 -24.95 -12.80 17.65
CA VAL A 119 -25.78 -13.81 18.35
C VAL A 119 -26.64 -13.18 19.46
N ASP A 120 -26.34 -11.94 19.86
CA ASP A 120 -27.09 -11.15 20.85
C ASP A 120 -28.49 -10.71 20.39
N GLY A 121 -28.85 -11.01 19.14
CA GLY A 121 -30.23 -11.05 18.69
C GLY A 121 -30.87 -9.69 18.46
N ASN A 122 -30.10 -8.60 18.30
CA ASN A 122 -30.57 -7.35 17.67
C ASN A 122 -29.48 -6.30 17.37
N THR A 123 -28.20 -6.52 17.69
CA THR A 123 -27.15 -5.53 17.36
C THR A 123 -26.51 -5.85 16.02
N ARG A 124 -26.50 -4.86 15.11
CA ARG A 124 -25.70 -4.96 13.90
C ARG A 124 -24.23 -4.82 14.30
N ALA A 125 -23.37 -5.72 13.83
CA ALA A 125 -21.91 -5.60 13.86
C ALA A 125 -21.42 -4.47 12.92
N THR A 126 -22.05 -3.29 12.99
CA THR A 126 -21.89 -2.21 12.02
C THR A 126 -21.66 -0.84 12.64
N LYS A 127 -21.49 -0.65 13.97
CA LYS A 127 -21.02 0.69 14.33
C LYS A 127 -19.59 0.86 13.82
N ASP A 128 -19.44 1.88 12.99
CA ASP A 128 -18.23 2.25 12.29
C ASP A 128 -17.20 2.69 13.33
N GLU A 129 -15.99 2.14 13.28
CA GLU A 129 -14.88 2.53 14.15
C GLU A 129 -14.58 4.02 14.04
N LEU A 130 -14.90 4.66 12.89
CA LEU A 130 -14.82 6.11 12.71
C LEU A 130 -15.67 6.93 13.70
N THR A 131 -16.59 6.29 14.41
CA THR A 131 -17.50 6.92 15.37
C THR A 131 -17.21 6.52 16.82
N LEU A 132 -16.03 5.94 17.12
CA LEU A 132 -15.54 5.66 18.49
C LEU A 132 -15.18 6.93 19.27
N THR A 133 -16.00 7.95 19.16
CA THR A 133 -16.12 9.05 20.12
C THR A 133 -17.19 8.75 21.17
N ASP A 134 -17.83 7.58 21.08
CA ASP A 134 -18.89 7.16 22.00
C ASP A 134 -18.35 7.20 23.45
N PRO A 135 -18.82 8.15 24.29
CA PRO A 135 -18.37 8.27 25.67
C PRO A 135 -18.73 7.04 26.52
N ASN A 136 -19.52 6.12 25.97
CA ASN A 136 -19.95 4.89 26.61
C ASN A 136 -19.07 3.68 26.29
N VAL A 137 -17.95 3.83 25.55
CA VAL A 137 -16.98 2.73 25.42
C VAL A 137 -16.37 2.46 26.79
N THR A 138 -16.69 1.30 27.36
CA THR A 138 -16.07 0.82 28.59
C THR A 138 -14.82 0.00 28.28
N TYR A 139 -13.96 -0.25 29.27
CA TYR A 139 -12.77 -1.09 29.08
C TYR A 139 -12.71 -2.03 30.27
N SER A 140 -12.68 -3.34 30.01
CA SER A 140 -12.50 -4.33 31.07
C SER A 140 -11.12 -4.16 31.73
N ASP A 141 -10.93 -4.74 32.91
CA ASP A 141 -9.60 -4.69 33.54
C ASP A 141 -8.56 -5.48 32.74
N ASP A 142 -8.97 -6.55 32.04
CA ASP A 142 -8.11 -7.29 31.12
C ASP A 142 -7.73 -6.47 29.89
N ASP A 143 -8.64 -5.68 29.34
CA ASP A 143 -8.32 -4.74 28.25
C ASP A 143 -7.25 -3.75 28.69
N LYS A 144 -7.43 -3.13 29.85
CA LYS A 144 -6.46 -2.17 30.40
C LYS A 144 -5.11 -2.84 30.64
N ASN A 145 -5.09 -4.06 31.19
CA ASN A 145 -3.88 -4.85 31.41
C ASN A 145 -3.16 -5.18 30.09
N ASN A 146 -3.91 -5.32 29.00
CA ASN A 146 -3.37 -5.52 27.65
C ASN A 146 -3.07 -4.20 26.89
N GLY A 147 -3.20 -3.05 27.56
CA GLY A 147 -2.95 -1.71 27.01
C GLY A 147 -4.07 -1.17 26.13
N ILE A 148 -5.22 -1.81 26.13
CA ILE A 148 -6.42 -1.38 25.41
C ILE A 148 -7.19 -0.41 26.32
N ASN A 149 -7.20 0.86 25.92
CA ASN A 149 -7.83 1.93 26.68
C ASN A 149 -8.31 3.04 25.72
N ALA A 150 -8.92 4.09 26.28
CA ALA A 150 -9.46 5.20 25.49
C ALA A 150 -8.43 5.88 24.57
N GLU A 151 -7.18 6.01 25.00
CA GLU A 151 -6.13 6.62 24.16
C GLU A 151 -5.74 5.69 23.01
N PHE A 152 -5.59 4.39 23.28
CA PHE A 152 -5.33 3.41 22.23
C PHE A 152 -6.48 3.37 21.20
N SER A 153 -7.73 3.40 21.64
CA SER A 153 -8.88 3.47 20.73
C SER A 153 -8.88 4.73 19.86
N LYS A 154 -8.59 5.90 20.43
CA LYS A 154 -8.43 7.15 19.66
C LYS A 154 -7.33 7.05 18.61
N GLU A 155 -6.25 6.36 18.94
CA GLU A 155 -5.13 6.14 18.03
C GLU A 155 -5.55 5.24 16.84
N ILE A 156 -6.32 4.17 17.08
CA ILE A 156 -6.90 3.36 16.01
C ILE A 156 -7.79 4.21 15.08
N VAL A 157 -8.65 5.06 15.65
CA VAL A 157 -9.52 5.96 14.86
C VAL A 157 -8.69 6.92 14.01
N ALA A 158 -7.66 7.53 14.61
CA ALA A 158 -6.76 8.44 13.91
C ALA A 158 -6.03 7.74 12.76
N GLN A 159 -5.57 6.50 12.98
CA GLN A 159 -5.02 5.66 11.92
C GLN A 159 -6.02 5.47 10.80
N ILE A 160 -7.23 4.96 11.08
CA ILE A 160 -8.21 4.61 10.04
C ILE A 160 -8.58 5.84 9.21
N ASN A 161 -8.66 7.03 9.83
CA ASN A 161 -8.84 8.29 9.11
C ASN A 161 -7.65 8.59 8.19
N ALA A 162 -6.41 8.48 8.67
CA ALA A 162 -5.22 8.68 7.85
C ALA A 162 -5.11 7.65 6.70
N GLU A 163 -5.53 6.40 6.92
CA GLU A 163 -5.62 5.38 5.87
C GLU A 163 -6.61 5.80 4.78
N LYS A 164 -7.80 6.29 5.17
CA LYS A 164 -8.83 6.78 4.23
C LYS A 164 -8.32 7.96 3.42
N GLU A 165 -7.72 8.95 4.06
CA GLU A 165 -7.15 10.12 3.37
C GLU A 165 -6.06 9.72 2.36
N SER A 166 -5.16 8.81 2.76
CA SER A 166 -4.12 8.27 1.88
C SER A 166 -4.72 7.55 0.67
N VAL A 167 -5.69 6.65 0.91
CA VAL A 167 -6.34 5.88 -0.15
C VAL A 167 -7.16 6.79 -1.09
N GLU A 168 -7.82 7.82 -0.59
CA GLU A 168 -8.53 8.80 -1.42
C GLU A 168 -7.59 9.58 -2.33
N LYS A 169 -6.40 9.94 -1.82
CA LYS A 169 -5.37 10.70 -2.55
C LYS A 169 -4.62 9.84 -3.57
N TYR A 170 -4.27 8.61 -3.20
CA TYR A 170 -3.35 7.76 -3.94
C TYR A 170 -4.00 6.57 -4.65
N GLY A 171 -5.31 6.35 -4.43
CA GLY A 171 -6.10 5.34 -5.12
C GLY A 171 -5.90 3.91 -4.64
N GLY A 172 -5.16 3.70 -3.55
CA GLY A 172 -4.85 2.37 -3.02
C GLY A 172 -3.83 2.41 -1.90
N TYR A 173 -3.38 1.23 -1.50
CA TYR A 173 -2.37 1.05 -0.45
C TYR A 173 -1.59 -0.24 -0.68
N TYR A 174 -0.53 -0.45 0.11
CA TYR A 174 0.27 -1.66 0.06
C TYR A 174 -0.04 -2.57 1.25
N ILE A 175 -0.21 -3.86 1.00
CA ILE A 175 -0.35 -4.88 2.06
C ILE A 175 0.87 -5.80 2.07
N GLY A 176 1.34 -6.20 3.25
CA GLY A 176 2.44 -7.14 3.38
C GLY A 176 2.14 -8.44 2.65
N ARG A 177 3.04 -8.82 1.72
CA ARG A 177 2.90 -10.03 0.90
C ARG A 177 2.86 -11.29 1.77
N TYR A 178 3.68 -11.27 2.82
CA TYR A 178 3.73 -12.26 3.88
C TYR A 178 3.33 -11.65 5.21
N GLU A 179 3.12 -12.50 6.19
CA GLU A 179 2.89 -12.08 7.56
C GLU A 179 4.15 -11.49 8.17
N THR A 180 3.96 -10.66 9.20
CA THR A 180 5.06 -10.03 9.91
C THR A 180 5.88 -11.10 10.64
N GLY A 181 7.14 -11.19 10.27
CA GLY A 181 8.12 -12.11 10.83
C GLY A 181 9.29 -11.39 11.50
N LYS A 182 10.19 -12.18 12.05
CA LYS A 182 11.42 -11.78 12.73
C LYS A 182 12.63 -12.25 11.95
N SER A 183 13.62 -11.37 11.85
CA SER A 183 14.96 -11.72 11.40
C SER A 183 15.96 -11.16 12.42
N GLY A 184 16.30 -11.98 13.43
CA GLY A 184 16.91 -11.48 14.66
C GLY A 184 15.98 -10.48 15.36
N ASP A 185 16.51 -9.31 15.71
CA ASP A 185 15.74 -8.23 16.35
C ASP A 185 14.95 -7.35 15.35
N LYS A 186 15.06 -7.62 14.04
CA LYS A 186 14.39 -6.84 13.01
C LYS A 186 13.01 -7.39 12.68
N ILE A 187 12.06 -6.48 12.53
CA ILE A 187 10.73 -6.74 11.99
C ILE A 187 10.87 -6.86 10.46
N VAL A 188 10.31 -7.92 9.89
CA VAL A 188 10.41 -8.21 8.45
C VAL A 188 9.09 -8.69 7.87
N VAL A 189 8.90 -8.45 6.57
CA VAL A 189 7.72 -8.87 5.80
C VAL A 189 8.21 -9.65 4.57
N LYS A 190 8.79 -10.83 4.79
CA LYS A 190 9.41 -11.64 3.72
C LYS A 190 9.24 -13.13 3.95
N GLN A 191 9.43 -13.91 2.89
CA GLN A 191 9.24 -15.36 2.93
C GLN A 191 10.20 -16.06 3.92
N SER A 192 9.76 -17.20 4.44
CA SER A 192 10.58 -18.13 5.23
C SER A 192 11.18 -17.52 6.51
N GLN A 193 10.46 -16.60 7.15
CA GLN A 193 10.83 -16.01 8.44
C GLN A 193 10.04 -16.65 9.58
N GLU A 194 10.64 -16.64 10.78
CA GLU A 194 9.90 -16.97 11.99
C GLU A 194 8.82 -15.91 12.21
N LYS A 195 7.55 -16.30 12.20
CA LYS A 195 6.43 -15.37 12.34
C LYS A 195 6.37 -14.80 13.75
N TYR A 196 5.94 -13.55 13.90
CA TYR A 196 5.50 -13.07 15.21
C TYR A 196 4.21 -13.79 15.61
N GLY A 197 4.33 -14.82 16.44
CA GLY A 197 3.21 -15.51 17.07
C GLY A 197 2.95 -15.03 18.51
N LYS A 198 1.73 -15.25 18.99
CA LYS A 198 1.32 -15.04 20.40
C LYS A 198 1.58 -13.61 20.92
N VAL A 199 1.34 -12.62 20.08
CA VAL A 199 1.43 -11.20 20.48
C VAL A 199 0.04 -10.67 20.81
N ILE A 200 -0.06 -9.83 21.83
CA ILE A 200 -1.28 -9.04 22.08
C ILE A 200 -1.41 -7.94 21.02
N LEU A 201 -2.62 -7.43 20.82
CA LEU A 201 -2.93 -6.43 19.81
C LEU A 201 -2.06 -5.19 19.90
N THR A 202 -1.94 -4.58 21.07
CA THR A 202 -1.14 -3.36 21.29
C THR A 202 0.33 -3.56 20.92
N LYS A 203 0.86 -4.77 21.12
CA LYS A 203 2.20 -5.15 20.67
C LYS A 203 2.27 -5.27 19.14
N ALA A 204 1.33 -5.96 18.51
CA ALA A 204 1.28 -6.06 17.04
C ALA A 204 1.15 -4.68 16.38
N TYR A 205 0.32 -3.81 16.96
CA TYR A 205 0.13 -2.43 16.58
C TYR A 205 1.43 -1.62 16.61
N ASN A 206 2.12 -1.64 17.75
CA ASN A 206 3.36 -0.90 17.93
C ASN A 206 4.50 -1.43 17.04
N LEU A 207 4.60 -2.75 16.87
CA LEU A 207 5.56 -3.35 15.92
C LEU A 207 5.28 -2.87 14.49
N SER A 208 4.01 -2.82 14.10
CA SER A 208 3.62 -2.39 12.76
C SER A 208 3.97 -0.92 12.49
N LYS A 209 3.80 -0.04 13.47
CA LYS A 209 4.26 1.35 13.38
C LYS A 209 5.79 1.46 13.36
N GLN A 210 6.47 0.71 14.23
CA GLN A 210 7.93 0.72 14.33
C GLN A 210 8.59 0.33 13.01
N PHE A 211 7.99 -0.60 12.26
CA PHE A 211 8.46 -1.01 10.94
C PHE A 211 8.53 0.17 9.95
N GLY A 212 7.57 1.09 10.01
CA GLY A 212 7.43 2.23 9.09
C GLY A 212 8.46 3.34 9.30
N ASN A 213 9.11 3.38 10.46
CA ASN A 213 10.18 4.34 10.75
C ASN A 213 11.37 4.22 9.77
N ASN A 214 11.43 3.14 8.99
CA ASN A 214 12.46 2.91 7.98
C ASN A 214 12.18 3.59 6.64
N TYR A 215 10.99 4.18 6.43
CA TYR A 215 10.55 4.65 5.11
C TYR A 215 10.00 6.08 5.16
N THR A 216 10.73 7.02 4.56
CA THR A 216 10.30 8.41 4.40
C THR A 216 9.07 8.51 3.48
N GLY A 217 8.12 9.39 3.80
CA GLY A 217 6.93 9.61 2.97
C GLY A 217 5.86 8.52 3.09
N THR A 218 6.02 7.58 4.02
CA THR A 218 5.03 6.52 4.27
C THR A 218 4.64 6.45 5.74
N SER A 219 3.48 5.86 5.99
CA SER A 219 3.07 5.32 7.28
C SER A 219 2.87 3.82 7.14
N THR A 220 3.19 3.08 8.19
CA THR A 220 2.80 1.67 8.27
C THR A 220 1.98 1.42 9.51
N TYR A 221 1.02 0.52 9.38
CA TYR A 221 0.10 0.20 10.45
C TYR A 221 -0.17 -1.30 10.52
N LEU A 222 -0.75 -1.72 11.65
CA LEU A 222 -1.38 -3.03 11.71
C LEU A 222 -2.53 -3.02 10.71
N CYS A 223 -2.61 -4.06 9.87
CA CYS A 223 -3.64 -4.17 8.84
C CYS A 223 -5.03 -3.97 9.44
N SER A 224 -5.74 -2.94 8.99
CA SER A 224 -7.10 -2.66 9.47
C SER A 224 -8.12 -3.59 8.83
N SER A 225 -9.30 -3.70 9.45
CA SER A 225 -10.46 -4.41 8.88
C SER A 225 -10.82 -3.86 7.49
N TYR A 226 -10.74 -2.54 7.33
CA TYR A 226 -10.95 -1.84 6.06
C TYR A 226 -9.95 -2.24 4.98
N ALA A 227 -8.65 -2.23 5.31
CA ALA A 227 -7.62 -2.70 4.39
C ALA A 227 -7.90 -4.15 4.01
N LEU A 228 -7.95 -5.05 4.98
CA LEU A 228 -8.08 -6.48 4.74
C LEU A 228 -9.31 -6.82 3.88
N ASP A 229 -10.48 -6.27 4.21
CA ASP A 229 -11.69 -6.51 3.42
C ASP A 229 -11.60 -5.94 2.00
N THR A 230 -10.97 -4.78 1.85
CA THR A 230 -10.72 -4.20 0.51
C THR A 230 -9.82 -5.12 -0.31
N ALA A 231 -8.74 -5.65 0.28
CA ALA A 231 -7.86 -6.61 -0.38
C ALA A 231 -8.64 -7.88 -0.75
N ILE A 232 -9.43 -8.44 0.16
CA ILE A 232 -10.22 -9.65 -0.06
C ILE A 232 -11.25 -9.47 -1.17
N ASN A 233 -11.95 -8.34 -1.18
CA ASN A 233 -12.91 -8.02 -2.23
C ASN A 233 -12.20 -7.85 -3.57
N TYR A 234 -11.04 -7.20 -3.60
CA TYR A 234 -10.22 -7.10 -4.80
C TYR A 234 -9.77 -8.48 -5.29
N MET A 235 -9.39 -9.37 -4.37
CA MET A 235 -8.98 -10.73 -4.70
C MET A 235 -10.10 -11.59 -5.26
N LYS A 236 -11.31 -11.50 -4.69
CA LYS A 236 -12.49 -12.25 -5.14
C LYS A 236 -12.97 -11.81 -6.52
N ASN A 237 -12.88 -10.51 -6.82
CA ASN A 237 -13.42 -9.93 -8.05
C ASN A 237 -12.45 -9.96 -9.24
N THR A 238 -11.24 -10.50 -9.08
CA THR A 238 -10.25 -10.55 -10.15
C THR A 238 -9.96 -12.00 -10.52
N ALA A 239 -9.96 -12.31 -11.82
CA ALA A 239 -9.80 -13.67 -12.34
C ALA A 239 -8.37 -14.27 -12.18
N ASN A 240 -7.41 -13.49 -11.67
CA ASN A 240 -6.00 -13.85 -11.62
C ASN A 240 -5.59 -14.38 -10.24
N LYS A 241 -4.60 -15.28 -10.23
CA LYS A 241 -3.96 -15.77 -8.99
C LYS A 241 -3.15 -14.61 -8.39
N PHE A 242 -3.60 -14.10 -7.24
CA PHE A 242 -2.91 -13.00 -6.57
C PHE A 242 -1.55 -13.38 -6.00
N ASN A 243 -0.65 -12.40 -6.02
CA ASN A 243 0.69 -12.52 -5.44
C ASN A 243 0.69 -12.43 -3.89
N ILE A 244 -0.48 -12.34 -3.26
CA ILE A 244 -0.66 -12.31 -1.81
C ILE A 244 -0.76 -13.75 -1.27
N VAL A 245 0.04 -14.08 -0.27
CA VAL A 245 0.01 -15.40 0.36
C VAL A 245 -0.90 -15.35 1.58
N ILE A 246 -2.18 -15.73 1.42
CA ILE A 246 -3.18 -15.83 2.50
C ILE A 246 -3.36 -17.28 2.99
N ARG A 247 -2.64 -18.24 2.39
CA ARG A 247 -2.88 -19.66 2.65
C ARG A 247 -2.35 -20.09 4.03
N GLY A 248 -3.22 -20.71 4.82
CA GLY A 248 -2.83 -21.75 5.78
C GLY A 248 -2.92 -21.44 7.28
N PHE A 249 -3.58 -20.37 7.72
CA PHE A 249 -3.69 -20.07 9.15
C PHE A 249 -5.09 -19.67 9.57
N ALA A 250 -5.41 -19.96 10.83
CA ALA A 250 -6.73 -19.84 11.41
C ALA A 250 -7.06 -18.43 11.97
N GLN A 251 -6.11 -17.49 12.01
CA GLN A 251 -6.22 -16.21 12.77
C GLN A 251 -5.26 -15.11 12.25
N GLU A 252 -5.77 -13.95 11.81
CA GLU A 252 -4.99 -12.72 11.53
C GLU A 252 -5.45 -11.58 12.46
N PHE A 253 -4.53 -10.82 13.07
CA PHE A 253 -4.91 -9.62 13.83
C PHE A 253 -5.26 -8.46 12.91
N THR A 254 -6.36 -7.79 13.24
CA THR A 254 -6.79 -6.54 12.62
C THR A 254 -7.09 -5.50 13.67
N THR A 255 -7.06 -4.21 13.29
CA THR A 255 -7.55 -3.13 14.14
C THR A 255 -9.08 -3.05 14.00
N GLU A 256 -9.84 -3.83 14.76
CA GLU A 256 -11.31 -3.69 14.81
C GLU A 256 -11.82 -3.51 16.24
N ILE A 257 -12.61 -2.48 16.51
CA ILE A 257 -13.22 -2.24 17.83
C ILE A 257 -14.73 -2.40 17.71
N ASN A 258 -15.38 -3.16 18.61
CA ASN A 258 -16.83 -3.27 18.68
C ASN A 258 -17.46 -2.25 19.66
N PRO A 259 -18.14 -1.24 19.13
CA PRO A 259 -18.78 -0.21 19.92
C PRO A 259 -20.08 -0.63 20.62
N GLY A 260 -20.54 -1.88 20.48
CA GLY A 260 -21.68 -2.45 21.22
C GLY A 260 -21.31 -3.17 22.51
N THR A 261 -20.09 -3.70 22.60
CA THR A 261 -19.62 -4.51 23.74
C THR A 261 -18.36 -3.95 24.40
N SER A 262 -17.76 -2.90 23.82
CA SER A 262 -16.48 -2.33 24.25
C SER A 262 -15.28 -3.28 24.06
N GLU A 263 -15.47 -4.38 23.33
CA GLU A 263 -14.42 -5.36 23.06
C GLU A 263 -13.69 -5.03 21.76
N ILE A 264 -12.37 -5.25 21.75
CA ILE A 264 -11.57 -5.20 20.53
C ILE A 264 -11.54 -6.59 19.89
N TYR A 265 -11.88 -6.67 18.60
CA TYR A 265 -11.98 -7.92 17.87
C TYR A 265 -10.83 -8.20 16.93
N ILE A 266 -10.63 -9.51 16.73
CA ILE A 266 -9.61 -10.12 15.88
C ILE A 266 -10.35 -10.72 14.68
N LEU A 267 -10.05 -10.30 13.45
CA LEU A 267 -10.59 -10.95 12.25
C LEU A 267 -9.94 -12.32 12.02
N ARG A 268 -10.62 -13.40 12.41
CA ARG A 268 -10.18 -14.77 12.11
C ARG A 268 -10.64 -15.17 10.71
N TYR A 269 -9.70 -15.43 9.81
CA TYR A 269 -9.99 -16.21 8.60
C TYR A 269 -9.63 -17.67 8.86
N SER A 270 -10.61 -18.56 8.68
CA SER A 270 -10.33 -19.98 8.45
C SER A 270 -10.27 -20.26 6.95
N ASN A 271 -9.79 -21.45 6.64
CA ASN A 271 -9.06 -21.92 5.46
C ASN A 271 -9.79 -21.76 4.10
N GLU A 272 -10.97 -21.17 4.07
CA GLU A 272 -11.90 -21.18 2.94
C GLU A 272 -12.64 -19.85 2.75
N LEU A 273 -12.00 -18.68 2.86
CA LEU A 273 -12.63 -17.36 2.56
C LEU A 273 -14.02 -17.13 3.21
N SER A 274 -14.35 -17.88 4.27
CA SER A 274 -15.68 -17.98 4.86
C SER A 274 -15.56 -18.17 6.37
N GLY A 275 -16.17 -17.24 7.10
CA GLY A 275 -16.36 -17.30 8.55
C GLY A 275 -15.47 -16.34 9.34
N ARG A 276 -16.05 -15.20 9.74
CA ARG A 276 -15.61 -14.37 10.88
C ARG A 276 -16.18 -14.98 12.16
N TYR A 277 -15.39 -15.05 13.22
CA TYR A 277 -15.86 -15.42 14.56
C TYR A 277 -15.18 -14.53 15.61
N ASP A 278 -15.97 -13.90 16.46
CA ASP A 278 -15.51 -12.97 17.49
C ASP A 278 -14.86 -13.71 18.67
N VAL A 279 -13.66 -13.28 19.05
CA VAL A 279 -13.00 -13.75 20.27
C VAL A 279 -12.36 -12.55 20.95
N GLY A 280 -12.68 -12.35 22.23
CA GLY A 280 -12.23 -11.22 23.02
C GLY A 280 -10.71 -11.04 23.04
N SER A 281 -10.30 -9.79 23.17
CA SER A 281 -8.91 -9.29 23.31
C SER A 281 -8.14 -9.90 24.49
N GLY A 282 -8.85 -10.37 25.53
CA GLY A 282 -8.31 -10.63 26.86
C GLY A 282 -7.95 -12.07 27.24
N HIS A 283 -8.42 -13.12 26.55
CA HIS A 283 -8.20 -14.50 27.03
C HIS A 283 -8.00 -15.52 25.89
N ASP A 284 -6.92 -16.29 25.97
CA ASP A 284 -6.69 -17.59 25.30
C ASP A 284 -6.89 -17.74 23.78
N SER A 285 -6.66 -16.68 22.99
CA SER A 285 -6.52 -16.81 21.52
C SER A 285 -5.10 -17.24 21.06
N TYR A 286 -4.22 -17.60 22.00
CA TYR A 286 -2.76 -17.53 21.89
C TYR A 286 -2.02 -18.65 21.14
N ALA A 287 -2.65 -19.58 20.42
CA ALA A 287 -1.87 -20.67 19.84
C ALA A 287 -1.17 -20.29 18.52
N ASN A 288 -1.84 -19.56 17.61
CA ASN A 288 -1.39 -19.45 16.21
C ASN A 288 -1.66 -18.09 15.51
N ALA A 289 -2.07 -17.04 16.23
CA ALA A 289 -2.35 -15.74 15.60
C ALA A 289 -1.08 -15.01 15.13
N CYS A 290 -1.13 -14.51 13.89
CA CYS A 290 -0.11 -13.67 13.26
C CYS A 290 -0.74 -12.36 12.78
N PHE A 291 0.04 -11.44 12.23
CA PHE A 291 -0.48 -10.15 11.75
C PHE A 291 0.24 -9.69 10.49
N ARG A 292 -0.38 -8.76 9.77
CA ARG A 292 0.20 -8.11 8.59
C ARG A 292 0.37 -6.62 8.83
N ILE A 293 1.39 -6.10 8.17
CA ILE A 293 1.63 -4.67 8.08
C ILE A 293 1.05 -4.16 6.77
N THR A 294 0.34 -3.05 6.83
CA THR A 294 -0.06 -2.24 5.67
C THR A 294 0.82 -1.00 5.59
N LEU A 295 1.06 -0.52 4.38
CA LEU A 295 1.85 0.65 4.07
C LEU A 295 1.00 1.64 3.26
N PHE A 296 0.97 2.87 3.72
CA PHE A 296 0.22 4.00 3.15
C PHE A 296 1.17 5.15 2.86
N LEU A 297 0.89 5.90 1.79
CA LEU A 297 1.66 7.09 1.42
C LEU A 297 1.14 8.32 2.18
N LYS A 298 2.03 9.28 2.45
CA LYS A 298 1.70 10.59 3.08
C LYS A 298 1.57 11.68 2.03
#